data_AF-A0A061QNT2-F1
#
_entry.id   AF-A0A061QNT2-F1
#
_cell.length_a   1.000
_cell.length_b   1.000
_cell.length_c   1.000
_cell.angle_alpha   90.00
_cell.angle_beta   90.00
_cell.angle_gamma   90.00
#
_symmetry.space_group_name_H-M   'P 1'
#
loop_
_entity.id
_entity.type
_entity.pdbx_description
1 polymer ?
#
loop_
_entity_poly.entity_id
_entity_poly.type
_entity_poly.pdbx_seq_one_letter_code
_entity_poly.pdbx_strand_id
1 'polypeptide(L)'
;GYKPRPPPKGEAAQLQLVATAHCDDIALYRNMSGDSLHRRGYREAMHRASLNESVAAGALLLMGWEELCHSSQGVALADPMCGSGTFLIEAALIAERRAPGLMTCGDRGRLSPGTTLTRRGGGNAARRRAGRHAGGTA
;
A
#
# COMPACT_ATOMS: atom_id res chain seq x y z
N GLY A 1 -14.67 -8.67 -26.98
CA GLY A 1 -13.72 -8.01 -26.05
C GLY A 1 -13.12 -9.05 -25.12
N TYR A 2 -11.83 -8.94 -24.81
CA TYR A 2 -11.13 -9.88 -23.94
C TYR A 2 -11.55 -9.67 -22.48
N LYS A 3 -12.09 -10.72 -21.84
CA LYS A 3 -12.42 -10.74 -20.41
C LYS A 3 -11.27 -11.46 -19.66
N PRO A 4 -10.49 -10.77 -18.83
CA PRO A 4 -9.45 -11.44 -18.05
C PRO A 4 -10.07 -12.44 -17.07
N ARG A 5 -9.37 -13.55 -16.84
CA ARG A 5 -9.79 -14.56 -15.86
C ARG A 5 -9.72 -13.96 -14.45
N PRO A 6 -10.71 -14.21 -13.58
CA PRO A 6 -10.61 -13.78 -12.18
C PRO A 6 -9.38 -14.41 -11.53
N PRO A 7 -8.76 -13.73 -10.54
CA PRO A 7 -7.63 -14.25 -9.81
C PRO A 7 -8.00 -15.56 -9.08
N PRO A 8 -7.01 -16.41 -8.78
CA PRO A 8 -7.19 -17.56 -7.89
C PRO A 8 -7.78 -17.14 -6.54
N LYS A 9 -8.51 -18.06 -5.90
CA LYS A 9 -9.11 -17.82 -4.59
C LYS A 9 -8.01 -17.51 -3.56
N GLY A 10 -8.06 -16.32 -2.96
CA GLY A 10 -7.08 -15.85 -1.98
C GLY A 10 -6.05 -14.85 -2.52
N GLU A 11 -5.99 -14.64 -3.84
CA GLU A 11 -5.16 -13.59 -4.44
C GLU A 11 -5.96 -12.29 -4.64
N ALA A 12 -5.29 -11.16 -4.41
CA ALA A 12 -5.89 -9.86 -4.66
C ALA A 12 -6.12 -9.66 -6.17
N ALA A 13 -7.32 -9.22 -6.52
CA ALA A 13 -7.61 -8.82 -7.89
C ALA A 13 -6.74 -7.62 -8.29
N GLN A 14 -6.19 -7.69 -9.50
CA GLN A 14 -5.44 -6.56 -10.09
C GLN A 14 -6.31 -5.31 -10.24
N LEU A 15 -7.63 -5.50 -10.35
CA LEU A 15 -8.63 -4.44 -10.36
C LEU A 15 -9.69 -4.74 -9.30
N GLN A 16 -9.61 -4.02 -8.18
CA GLN A 16 -10.65 -4.09 -7.15
C GLN A 16 -11.76 -3.10 -7.48
N LEU A 17 -12.95 -3.63 -7.75
CA LEU A 17 -14.19 -2.86 -7.91
C LEU A 17 -15.01 -2.97 -6.63
N VAL A 18 -15.55 -1.85 -6.17
CA VAL A 18 -16.42 -1.76 -5.00
C VAL A 18 -17.76 -1.24 -5.46
N ALA A 19 -18.84 -1.98 -5.18
CA ALA A 19 -20.20 -1.54 -5.46
C ALA A 19 -20.92 -1.27 -4.14
N THR A 20 -21.58 -0.14 -4.02
CA THR A 20 -22.45 0.19 -2.90
C THR A 20 -23.86 0.43 -3.43
N ALA A 21 -24.85 -0.23 -2.82
CA ALA A 21 -26.25 0.01 -3.11
C ALA A 21 -26.89 0.76 -1.94
N HIS A 22 -27.63 1.82 -2.25
CA HIS A 22 -28.39 2.58 -1.27
C HIS A 22 -29.75 2.95 -1.88
N CYS A 23 -30.83 2.47 -1.28
CA CYS A 23 -32.17 2.51 -1.89
C CYS A 23 -32.14 1.89 -3.30
N ASP A 24 -32.57 2.65 -4.32
CA ASP A 24 -32.62 2.22 -5.72
C ASP A 24 -31.35 2.59 -6.51
N ASP A 25 -30.37 3.23 -5.86
CA ASP A 25 -29.12 3.66 -6.49
C ASP A 25 -27.98 2.66 -6.25
N ILE A 26 -27.23 2.39 -7.33
CA ILE A 26 -26.01 1.59 -7.28
C ILE A 26 -24.84 2.46 -7.75
N ALA A 27 -23.86 2.65 -6.87
CA ALA A 27 -22.61 3.30 -7.20
C ALA A 27 -21.48 2.28 -7.33
N LEU A 28 -20.70 2.40 -8.42
CA LEU A 28 -19.56 1.53 -8.71
C LEU A 28 -18.26 2.35 -8.66
N TYR A 29 -17.31 1.90 -7.84
CA TYR A 29 -16.02 2.54 -7.59
C TYR A 29 -14.87 1.63 -7.97
N ARG A 30 -13.75 2.24 -8.37
CA ARG A 30 -12.45 1.56 -8.51
C ARG A 30 -11.57 1.90 -7.32
N ASN A 31 -11.13 0.88 -6.57
CA ASN A 31 -10.15 1.08 -5.51
C ASN A 31 -8.75 1.25 -6.13
N MET A 32 -8.11 2.40 -5.85
CA MET A 32 -6.77 2.73 -6.32
C MET A 32 -5.69 2.60 -5.24
N SER A 33 -6.07 2.49 -3.96
CA SER A 33 -5.11 2.39 -2.86
C SER A 33 -4.69 0.94 -2.57
N GLY A 34 -5.56 -0.02 -2.89
CA GLY A 34 -5.37 -1.42 -2.49
C GLY A 34 -5.71 -1.56 -1.01
N ASP A 35 -4.70 -1.49 -0.15
CA ASP A 35 -4.88 -1.50 1.30
C ASP A 35 -5.45 -0.18 1.84
N SER A 36 -5.87 -0.21 3.11
CA SER A 36 -6.42 0.98 3.77
C SER A 36 -5.35 2.03 4.03
N LEU A 37 -5.65 3.30 3.71
CA LEU A 37 -4.71 4.43 3.74
C LEU A 37 -4.19 4.81 5.14
N HIS A 38 -4.86 4.36 6.21
CA HIS A 38 -4.36 4.54 7.57
C HIS A 38 -3.08 3.74 7.81
N ARG A 39 -2.87 2.65 7.08
CA ARG A 39 -1.62 1.88 7.13
C ARG A 39 -0.52 2.66 6.42
N ARG A 40 0.15 3.54 7.16
CA ARG A 40 1.26 4.38 6.66
C ARG A 40 2.53 3.58 6.35
N GLY A 41 2.65 2.36 6.86
CA GLY A 41 3.79 1.47 6.64
C GLY A 41 4.92 1.59 7.69
N TYR A 42 4.83 2.51 8.66
CA TYR A 42 5.80 2.59 9.77
C TYR A 42 5.50 1.62 10.93
N ARG A 43 4.34 0.94 10.91
CA ARG A 43 3.97 -0.08 11.91
C ARG A 43 4.00 -1.45 11.28
N GLU A 44 4.78 -2.35 11.85
CA GLU A 44 4.79 -3.77 11.46
C GLU A 44 3.69 -4.57 12.18
N ALA A 45 3.39 -4.23 13.44
CA ALA A 45 2.36 -4.87 14.24
C ALA A 45 1.35 -3.85 14.76
N MET A 46 0.07 -4.06 14.44
CA MET A 46 -1.03 -3.26 15.00
C MET A 46 -1.40 -3.82 16.38
N HIS A 47 -1.18 -3.02 17.42
CA HIS A 47 -1.73 -3.31 18.74
C HIS A 47 -3.25 -3.07 18.72
N ARG A 48 -4.02 -3.91 19.42
CA ARG A 48 -5.50 -3.94 19.32
C ARG A 48 -6.19 -2.60 19.65
N ALA A 49 -5.52 -1.75 20.44
CA ALA A 49 -6.03 -0.45 20.86
C ALA A 49 -5.25 0.74 20.24
N SER A 50 -4.43 0.51 19.21
CA SER A 50 -3.67 1.59 18.59
C SER A 50 -4.61 2.53 17.83
N LEU A 51 -4.40 3.84 17.99
CA LEU A 51 -5.18 4.87 17.30
C LEU A 51 -4.93 4.79 15.78
N ASN A 52 -6.00 5.00 15.01
CA ASN A 52 -5.96 5.12 13.57
C ASN A 52 -5.15 6.37 13.16
N GLU A 53 -4.14 6.15 12.33
CA GLU A 53 -3.19 7.16 11.86
C GLU A 53 -3.89 8.31 11.13
N SER A 54 -4.89 8.01 10.31
CA SER A 54 -5.67 9.04 9.60
C SER A 54 -6.45 9.94 10.56
N VAL A 55 -6.94 9.38 11.67
CA VAL A 55 -7.66 10.15 12.70
C VAL A 55 -6.70 11.03 13.47
N ALA A 56 -5.52 10.51 13.83
CA ALA A 56 -4.49 11.29 14.50
C ALA A 56 -4.02 12.48 13.64
N ALA A 57 -3.74 12.26 12.35
CA ALA A 57 -3.40 13.32 11.41
C ALA A 57 -4.54 14.33 11.26
N GLY A 58 -5.79 13.88 11.12
CA GLY A 58 -6.95 14.76 11.03
C GLY A 58 -7.12 15.66 12.26
N ALA A 59 -6.95 15.10 13.45
CA ALA A 59 -7.00 15.88 14.69
C ALA A 59 -5.87 16.93 14.76
N LEU A 60 -4.64 16.58 14.37
CA LEU A 60 -3.52 17.54 14.32
C LEU A 60 -3.79 18.69 13.35
N LEU A 61 -4.34 18.39 12.18
CA LEU A 61 -4.72 19.42 11.20
C LEU A 61 -5.83 20.32 11.73
N LEU A 62 -6.84 19.76 12.40
CA LEU A 62 -7.90 20.55 13.04
C LEU A 62 -7.38 21.45 14.16
N MET A 63 -6.31 21.05 14.85
CA MET A 63 -5.63 21.86 15.86
C MET A 63 -4.73 22.95 15.26
N GLY A 64 -4.62 23.05 13.93
CA GLY A 64 -3.71 23.99 13.26
C GLY A 64 -2.24 23.63 13.45
N TRP A 65 -1.92 22.36 13.72
CA TRP A 65 -0.55 21.93 14.00
C TRP A 65 0.44 22.30 12.89
N GLU A 66 0.03 22.21 11.62
CA GLU A 66 0.87 22.55 10.47
C GLU A 66 1.39 24.00 10.55
N GLU A 67 0.50 24.94 10.86
CA GLU A 67 0.85 26.37 11.01
C GLU A 67 1.72 26.61 12.25
N LEU A 68 1.39 25.96 13.37
CA LEU A 68 2.12 26.09 14.62
C LEU A 68 3.56 25.58 14.52
N CYS A 69 3.76 24.41 13.88
CA CYS A 69 5.07 23.79 13.76
C CYS A 69 6.00 24.52 12.78
N HIS A 70 5.45 25.25 11.80
CA HIS A 70 6.22 26.08 10.85
C HIS A 70 6.32 27.55 11.28
N SER A 71 5.78 27.91 12.44
CA SER A 71 5.84 29.27 12.99
C SER A 71 7.27 29.65 13.39
N SER A 72 7.59 30.94 13.30
CA SER A 72 8.91 31.49 13.62
C SER A 72 9.34 31.30 15.08
N GLN A 73 8.40 30.99 15.98
CA GLN A 73 8.66 30.78 17.40
C GLN A 73 8.96 29.31 17.74
N GLY A 74 8.64 28.36 16.86
CA GLY A 74 8.86 26.92 17.08
C GLY A 74 8.05 26.37 18.26
N VAL A 75 6.89 25.79 17.98
CA VAL A 75 6.03 25.18 19.02
C VAL A 75 6.36 23.70 19.18
N ALA A 76 6.50 23.25 20.43
CA ALA A 76 6.67 21.83 20.76
C ALA A 76 5.31 21.17 21.03
N LEU A 77 5.10 19.97 20.47
CA LEU A 77 3.95 19.12 20.78
C LEU A 77 4.35 18.08 21.84
N ALA A 78 3.56 17.98 22.90
CA ALA A 78 3.73 16.97 23.94
C ALA A 78 2.45 16.15 24.12
N ASP A 79 2.58 14.83 24.07
CA ASP A 79 1.52 13.88 24.37
C ASP A 79 1.92 13.04 25.60
N PRO A 80 1.42 13.36 26.80
CA PRO A 80 1.80 12.66 28.04
C PRO A 80 1.23 11.23 28.13
N MET A 81 0.32 10.86 27.22
CA MET A 81 -0.30 9.54 27.16
C MET A 81 -0.09 8.92 25.78
N CYS A 82 1.10 9.11 25.21
CA CYS A 82 1.37 8.85 23.81
C CYS A 82 1.18 7.40 23.35
N GLY A 83 1.22 6.43 24.27
CA GLY A 83 1.00 5.02 23.96
C GLY A 83 1.93 4.55 22.83
N SER A 84 1.35 4.19 21.68
CA SER A 84 2.11 3.80 20.47
C SER A 84 2.70 4.98 19.68
N GLY A 85 2.61 6.20 20.20
CA GLY A 85 3.19 7.42 19.63
C GLY A 85 2.48 7.96 18.39
N THR A 86 1.23 7.54 18.10
CA THR A 86 0.53 7.90 16.84
C THR A 86 0.52 9.40 16.57
N PHE A 87 0.17 10.21 17.58
CA PHE A 87 0.13 11.67 17.44
C PHE A 87 1.50 12.25 17.15
N LEU A 88 2.53 11.81 17.87
CA LEU A 88 3.89 12.34 17.69
C LEU A 88 4.47 11.97 16.31
N ILE A 89 4.20 10.75 15.84
CA ILE A 89 4.66 10.30 14.52
C ILE A 89 3.94 11.09 13.41
N GLU A 90 2.60 11.18 13.43
CA GLU A 90 1.88 11.96 12.40
C GLU A 90 2.25 13.45 12.48
N ALA A 91 2.47 14.00 13.67
CA ALA A 91 2.89 15.39 13.85
C ALA A 91 4.27 15.66 13.23
N ALA A 92 5.21 14.73 13.40
CA ALA A 92 6.54 14.82 12.76
C ALA A 92 6.43 14.70 11.24
N LEU A 93 5.59 13.79 10.72
CA LEU A 93 5.35 13.67 9.28
C LEU A 93 4.76 14.94 8.68
N ILE A 94 3.82 15.59 9.37
CA ILE A 94 3.24 16.88 8.97
C ILE A 94 4.33 17.97 9.00
N ALA A 95 5.12 18.04 10.08
CA ALA A 95 6.18 19.03 10.21
C ALA A 95 7.25 18.91 9.11
N GLU A 96 7.60 17.69 8.70
CA GLU A 96 8.54 17.43 7.59
C GLU A 96 7.89 17.53 6.20
N ARG A 97 6.58 17.80 6.10
CA ARG A 97 5.80 17.72 4.85
C ARG A 97 5.99 16.38 4.12
N ARG A 98 6.11 15.28 4.87
CA ARG A 98 6.23 13.94 4.31
C ARG A 98 4.89 13.43 3.82
N ALA A 99 4.88 12.93 2.58
CA ALA A 99 3.70 12.32 2.02
C ALA A 99 3.30 11.07 2.83
N PRO A 100 2.03 10.90 3.20
CA PRO A 100 1.58 9.81 4.06
C PRO A 100 1.77 8.41 3.46
N GLY A 101 1.72 8.30 2.13
CA GLY A 101 1.91 7.04 1.40
C GLY A 101 3.36 6.78 1.00
N LEU A 102 4.33 7.58 1.47
CA LEU A 102 5.71 7.48 1.00
C LEU A 102 6.34 6.11 1.31
N MET A 103 6.01 5.54 2.47
CA MET A 103 6.57 4.24 2.89
C MET A 103 5.80 3.05 2.31
N THR A 104 4.60 3.26 1.77
CA THR A 104 3.81 2.22 1.10
C THR A 104 4.04 2.19 -0.41
N CYS A 105 4.51 3.28 -1.02
CA CYS A 105 4.62 3.39 -2.48
C CYS A 105 5.67 2.46 -3.11
N GLY A 106 6.62 1.95 -2.32
CA GLY A 106 7.64 0.98 -2.73
C GLY A 106 7.18 -0.48 -2.70
N ASP A 107 6.12 -0.80 -1.95
CA ASP A 107 5.58 -2.16 -1.84
C ASP A 107 4.40 -2.40 -2.81
N ARG A 108 4.24 -1.52 -3.81
CA ARG A 108 3.22 -1.64 -4.89
C ARG A 108 3.47 -2.82 -5.84
N GLY A 109 4.42 -3.71 -5.52
CA GLY A 109 4.57 -5.05 -6.09
C GLY A 109 4.04 -6.17 -5.21
N ARG A 110 3.60 -5.89 -3.97
CA ARG A 110 3.10 -6.88 -3.01
C ARG A 110 1.59 -6.85 -2.97
N LEU A 111 1.01 -7.39 -4.04
CA LEU A 111 -0.24 -8.13 -3.93
C LEU A 111 -0.06 -9.13 -2.78
N SER A 112 -0.71 -8.92 -1.63
CA SER A 112 -0.92 -9.86 -0.50
C SER A 112 0.28 -10.72 -0.01
N PRO A 113 0.43 -10.99 1.30
CA PRO A 113 1.42 -11.95 1.78
C PRO A 113 1.05 -13.37 1.32
N GLY A 114 1.56 -13.77 0.15
CA GLY A 114 1.27 -15.05 -0.50
C GLY A 114 1.95 -15.19 -1.87
N THR A 115 2.29 -14.09 -2.54
CA THR A 115 3.07 -14.15 -3.78
C THR A 115 4.56 -14.30 -3.48
N THR A 116 5.01 -15.54 -3.27
CA THR A 116 6.43 -15.89 -3.38
C THR A 116 6.89 -15.58 -4.80
N LEU A 117 7.63 -14.48 -4.95
CA LEU A 117 8.30 -14.11 -6.19
C LEU A 117 9.37 -15.16 -6.49
N THR A 118 9.02 -16.22 -7.23
CA THR A 118 10.05 -17.07 -7.84
C THR A 118 10.77 -16.20 -8.88
N ARG A 119 12.00 -15.82 -8.55
CA ARG A 119 12.90 -15.10 -9.47
C ARG A 119 13.20 -16.03 -10.64
N ARG A 120 12.41 -15.96 -11.72
CA ARG A 120 12.83 -16.54 -13.01
C ARG A 120 14.02 -15.72 -13.49
N GLY A 121 15.21 -16.29 -13.29
CA GLY A 121 16.46 -15.79 -13.81
C GLY A 121 16.38 -15.56 -15.32
N GLY A 122 17.09 -14.50 -15.74
CA GLY A 122 17.16 -14.00 -17.10
C GLY A 122 17.52 -15.06 -18.14
N GLY A 123 17.05 -14.80 -19.35
CA GLY A 123 17.00 -15.77 -20.42
C GLY A 123 18.34 -16.08 -21.10
N ASN A 124 18.23 -16.88 -22.14
CA ASN A 124 19.08 -16.72 -23.30
C ASN A 124 18.32 -17.16 -24.55
N ALA A 125 17.98 -16.17 -25.38
CA ALA A 125 17.63 -16.38 -26.78
C ALA A 125 18.94 -16.40 -27.58
N ALA A 126 19.48 -17.58 -27.87
CA ALA A 126 20.50 -17.71 -28.91
C ALA A 126 20.61 -19.15 -29.43
N ARG A 127 20.50 -19.28 -30.76
CA ARG A 127 20.86 -20.40 -31.64
C ARG A 127 19.75 -21.38 -32.03
N ARG A 128 19.03 -20.96 -33.09
CA ARG A 128 18.68 -21.83 -34.22
C ARG A 128 19.92 -22.05 -35.09
N ARG A 129 20.24 -23.32 -35.40
CA ARG A 129 20.81 -23.86 -36.66
C ARG A 129 20.80 -25.39 -36.45
N ALA A 130 19.84 -26.09 -37.04
CA ALA A 130 19.89 -26.65 -38.39
C ALA A 130 20.63 -28.00 -38.44
N GLY A 131 19.87 -29.06 -38.74
CA GLY A 131 20.35 -30.18 -39.56
C GLY A 131 20.38 -31.56 -38.92
N ARG A 132 19.46 -32.42 -39.39
CA ARG A 132 19.70 -33.83 -39.82
C ARG A 132 20.04 -34.82 -38.67
N HIS A 133 19.72 -36.12 -38.68
CA HIS A 133 18.93 -37.07 -39.45
C HIS A 133 18.85 -38.33 -38.57
N ALA A 134 17.76 -39.10 -38.69
CA ALA A 134 17.65 -40.57 -38.62
C ALA A 134 18.25 -41.38 -37.44
N GLY A 135 17.35 -42.08 -36.73
CA GLY A 135 17.30 -43.56 -36.63
C GLY A 135 18.39 -44.34 -35.88
N GLY A 136 17.99 -45.36 -35.12
CA GLY A 136 18.84 -46.51 -34.82
C GLY A 136 18.73 -47.06 -33.40
N THR A 137 18.02 -48.18 -33.28
CA THR A 137 18.05 -49.18 -32.22
C THR A 137 19.46 -49.71 -31.92
N ALA A 138 19.74 -50.02 -30.66
CA ALA A 138 20.47 -51.21 -30.22
C ALA A 138 20.13 -51.47 -28.74
#